data_AF-A0A412EUL0-F1
#
_entry.id   AF-A0A412EUL0-F1
#
_cell.length_a   1.000
_cell.length_b   1.000
_cell.length_c   1.000
_cell.angle_alpha   90.00
_cell.angle_beta   90.00
_cell.angle_gamma   90.00
#
_symmetry.space_group_name_H-M   'P 1'
#
loop_
_entity.id
_entity.type
_entity.pdbx_description
1 polymer ?
#
loop_
_entity_poly.entity_id
_entity_poly.type
_entity_poly.pdbx_seq_one_letter_code
_entity_poly.pdbx_strand_id
1 'polypeptide(L)'
;MRKSALVTDTPKNCYDCPFGTEYCGDSEYEGCCELAECLDSDMRLITEEHYDYESESRPDWCPLKPLPEKSTTENDMTDYQRGMVDGRNQCIDEIV
;
A
#
# COMPACT_ATOMS: atom_id res chain seq x y z
N MET A 1 19.35 -13.64 -1.33
CA MET A 1 18.88 -12.24 -1.38
C MET A 1 18.21 -11.92 -0.06
N ARG A 2 18.56 -10.81 0.60
CA ARG A 2 17.81 -10.32 1.77
C ARG A 2 16.58 -9.58 1.26
N LYS A 3 15.43 -9.80 1.90
CA LYS A 3 14.17 -9.12 1.55
C LYS A 3 13.90 -8.04 2.58
N SER A 4 13.28 -6.96 2.14
CA SER A 4 12.91 -5.81 2.97
C SER A 4 11.42 -5.54 2.79
N ALA A 5 10.79 -4.99 3.81
CA ALA A 5 9.43 -4.45 3.75
C ALA A 5 9.45 -3.01 4.28
N LEU A 6 8.55 -2.17 3.75
CA LEU A 6 8.35 -0.80 4.21
C LEU A 6 6.94 -0.70 4.80
N VAL A 7 6.83 -0.10 5.99
CA VAL A 7 5.56 0.09 6.70
C VAL A 7 5.38 1.59 6.90
N THR A 8 4.24 2.10 6.45
CA THR A 8 3.86 3.51 6.50
C THR A 8 2.34 3.61 6.57
N ASP A 9 1.83 4.76 7.00
CA ASP A 9 0.41 5.06 6.89
C ASP A 9 -0.05 4.93 5.44
N THR A 10 -1.18 4.25 5.25
CA THR A 10 -1.76 4.03 3.92
C THR A 10 -2.48 5.31 3.47
N PRO A 11 -2.08 5.94 2.35
CA PRO A 11 -2.72 7.15 1.86
C PRO A 11 -4.14 6.84 1.35
N LYS A 12 -5.03 7.83 1.42
CA LYS A 12 -6.44 7.69 1.00
C LYS A 12 -6.60 7.64 -0.53
N ASN A 13 -5.74 8.34 -1.25
CA ASN A 13 -5.70 8.42 -2.71
C ASN A 13 -4.24 8.53 -3.17
N CYS A 14 -4.03 8.50 -4.48
CA CYS A 14 -2.68 8.63 -5.06
C CYS A 14 -2.12 10.06 -4.95
N TYR A 15 -2.97 11.07 -4.79
CA TYR A 15 -2.58 12.48 -4.66
C TYR A 15 -1.78 12.75 -3.37
N ASP A 16 -2.25 12.23 -2.23
CA ASP A 16 -1.57 12.35 -0.93
C ASP A 16 -0.47 11.29 -0.72
N CYS A 17 -0.16 10.48 -1.76
CA CYS A 17 0.78 9.38 -1.62
C CYS A 17 2.23 9.90 -1.71
N PRO A 18 3.13 9.50 -0.78
CA PRO A 18 4.55 9.87 -0.85
C PRO A 18 5.29 9.20 -2.03
N PHE A 19 4.64 8.26 -2.72
CA PHE A 19 5.09 7.64 -3.98
C PHE A 19 4.21 8.05 -5.17
N GLY A 20 3.40 9.09 -5.02
CA GLY A 20 2.81 9.79 -6.16
C GLY A 20 3.83 10.79 -6.68
N THR A 21 3.93 10.91 -8.00
CA THR A 21 4.62 12.04 -8.61
C THR A 21 3.60 12.87 -9.37
N GLU A 22 3.75 14.19 -9.27
CA GLU A 22 2.93 15.16 -9.96
C GLU A 22 3.69 15.63 -11.21
N TYR A 23 3.22 15.24 -12.40
CA TYR A 23 3.73 15.81 -13.64
C TYR A 23 2.87 17.01 -14.05
N CYS A 24 3.44 18.20 -13.91
CA CYS A 24 2.88 19.41 -14.52
C CYS A 24 3.25 19.46 -16.01
N GLY A 25 2.41 18.92 -16.88
CA GLY A 25 2.45 19.12 -18.33
C GLY A 25 1.76 20.41 -18.78
N ASP A 26 1.84 20.73 -20.07
CA ASP A 26 1.33 21.98 -20.67
C ASP A 26 -0.21 22.15 -20.66
N SER A 27 -1.01 21.12 -20.32
CA SER A 27 -2.47 21.26 -20.35
C SER A 27 -3.32 20.37 -19.44
N GLU A 28 -2.80 19.42 -18.67
CA GLU A 28 -3.60 18.61 -17.75
C GLU A 28 -2.71 18.03 -16.63
N TYR A 29 -3.20 18.03 -15.40
CA TYR A 29 -2.52 17.42 -14.24
C TYR A 29 -2.47 15.90 -14.44
N GLU A 30 -1.27 15.32 -14.55
CA GLU A 30 -1.08 13.87 -14.65
C GLU A 30 -0.36 13.38 -13.39
N GLY A 31 -1.13 12.86 -12.44
CA GLY A 31 -0.60 12.18 -11.26
C GLY A 31 -0.38 10.71 -11.57
N CYS A 32 0.87 10.26 -11.65
CA CYS A 32 1.23 8.86 -11.88
C CYS A 32 1.67 8.19 -10.57
N CYS A 33 1.34 6.90 -10.42
CA CYS A 33 1.89 6.09 -9.33
C CYS A 33 3.29 5.61 -9.71
N GLU A 34 4.30 6.29 -9.21
CA GLU A 34 5.69 6.03 -9.53
C GLU A 34 6.52 5.88 -8.27
N LEU A 35 7.32 4.82 -8.22
CA LEU A 35 8.46 4.77 -7.30
C LEU A 35 9.57 5.66 -7.87
N ALA A 36 9.34 6.96 -7.99
CA ALA A 36 10.29 7.89 -8.60
C ALA A 36 11.31 8.43 -7.57
N GLU A 37 12.55 8.57 -8.05
CA GLU A 37 13.77 9.12 -7.43
C GLU A 37 14.41 8.38 -6.24
N CYS A 38 13.71 7.58 -5.44
CA CYS A 38 14.33 6.93 -4.25
C CYS A 38 15.26 5.73 -4.56
N LEU A 39 15.37 5.27 -5.81
CA LEU A 39 16.05 4.01 -6.16
C LEU A 39 17.17 4.12 -7.23
N ASP A 40 17.67 5.33 -7.53
CA ASP A 40 18.84 5.55 -8.42
C ASP A 40 18.72 4.97 -9.86
N SER A 41 17.56 4.44 -10.27
CA SER A 41 17.39 3.80 -11.57
C SER A 41 16.09 4.23 -12.22
N ASP A 42 16.18 4.60 -13.51
CA ASP A 42 15.12 4.76 -14.51
C ASP A 42 13.69 4.72 -13.96
N MET A 43 13.01 5.87 -14.00
CA MET A 43 11.61 6.04 -13.60
C MET A 43 10.78 4.84 -14.08
N ARG A 44 10.25 4.06 -13.15
CA ARG A 44 9.38 2.92 -13.47
C ARG A 44 7.94 3.35 -13.28
N LEU A 45 7.33 3.80 -14.37
CA LEU A 45 5.89 3.99 -14.45
C LEU A 45 5.20 2.65 -14.20
N ILE A 46 4.42 2.55 -13.12
CA ILE A 46 3.64 1.34 -12.82
C ILE A 46 2.35 1.35 -13.64
N THR A 47 1.73 2.51 -13.81
CA THR A 47 0.59 2.74 -14.71
C THR A 47 0.50 4.20 -15.13
N GLU A 48 -0.04 4.44 -16.32
CA GLU A 48 -0.31 5.75 -16.95
C GLU A 48 -1.78 6.16 -16.69
N GLU A 49 -2.25 6.00 -15.45
CA GLU A 49 -3.60 6.43 -15.07
C GLU A 49 -3.52 7.80 -14.38
N HIS A 50 -4.32 8.76 -14.86
CA HIS A 50 -4.42 10.08 -14.26
C HIS A 50 -5.18 10.01 -12.92
N TYR A 51 -4.50 10.36 -11.84
CA TYR A 51 -5.13 10.60 -10.53
C TYR A 51 -5.11 12.10 -10.23
N ASP A 52 -6.24 12.78 -10.42
CA ASP A 52 -6.43 14.16 -9.98
C ASP A 52 -6.94 14.22 -8.52
N TYR A 53 -7.11 15.43 -7.97
CA TYR A 53 -7.65 15.64 -6.63
C TYR A 53 -9.08 15.09 -6.46
N GLU A 54 -9.84 14.98 -7.56
CA GLU A 54 -11.21 14.45 -7.57
C GLU A 54 -11.27 12.93 -7.81
N SER A 55 -10.14 12.31 -8.15
CA SER A 55 -10.04 10.90 -8.51
C SER A 55 -10.42 10.02 -7.33
N GLU A 56 -11.54 9.33 -7.49
CA GLU A 56 -12.15 8.54 -6.45
C GLU A 56 -11.34 7.26 -6.21
N SER A 57 -10.58 7.29 -5.12
CA SER A 57 -10.02 6.15 -4.38
C SER A 57 -8.77 5.46 -4.94
N ARG A 58 -7.98 4.89 -4.02
CA ARG A 58 -6.77 4.10 -4.32
C ARG A 58 -7.12 2.89 -5.21
N PRO A 59 -6.37 2.65 -6.31
CA PRO A 59 -6.65 1.53 -7.21
C PRO A 59 -6.38 0.17 -6.56
N ASP A 60 -7.13 -0.85 -6.97
CA ASP A 60 -7.00 -2.22 -6.45
C ASP A 60 -5.61 -2.84 -6.68
N TRP A 61 -4.94 -2.45 -7.77
CA TRP A 61 -3.61 -2.96 -8.11
C TRP A 61 -2.49 -2.32 -7.27
N CYS A 62 -2.77 -1.26 -6.50
CA CYS A 62 -1.77 -0.47 -5.77
C CYS A 62 -0.77 -1.34 -4.99
N PRO A 63 0.55 -1.08 -5.10
CA PRO A 63 1.59 -1.85 -4.43
C PRO A 63 1.60 -1.64 -2.91
N LEU A 64 1.16 -0.48 -2.43
CA LEU A 64 0.97 -0.21 -1.00
C LEU A 64 -0.30 -0.92 -0.53
N LYS A 65 -0.14 -2.15 -0.07
CA LYS A 65 -1.23 -2.91 0.56
C LYS A 65 -1.37 -2.50 2.02
N PRO A 66 -2.61 -2.27 2.51
CA PRO A 66 -2.82 -1.99 3.91
C PRO A 66 -2.40 -3.22 4.72
N LEU A 67 -1.89 -2.98 5.93
CA LEU A 67 -1.67 -4.07 6.88
C LEU A 67 -3.01 -4.76 7.12
N PRO A 68 -3.08 -6.10 7.11
CA PRO A 68 -4.34 -6.76 7.27
C PRO A 68 -4.84 -6.61 8.71
N GLU A 69 -6.16 -6.55 8.89
CA GLU A 69 -6.75 -6.42 10.22
C GLU A 69 -6.50 -7.66 11.08
N LYS A 70 -6.50 -7.46 12.41
CA LYS A 70 -6.45 -8.58 13.35
C LYS A 70 -7.69 -9.45 13.19
N SER A 71 -7.48 -10.75 13.17
CA SER A 71 -8.58 -11.71 13.12
C SER A 71 -9.13 -11.95 14.52
N THR A 72 -10.43 -12.17 14.64
CA THR A 72 -11.06 -12.58 15.89
C THR A 72 -11.16 -14.10 15.95
N THR A 73 -11.11 -14.64 17.16
CA THR A 73 -11.32 -16.08 17.36
C THR A 73 -12.82 -16.40 17.39
N GLU A 74 -13.28 -17.33 16.55
CA GLU A 74 -14.67 -17.80 16.57
C GLU A 74 -14.88 -18.97 17.54
N ASN A 75 -16.13 -19.18 17.97
CA ASN A 75 -16.47 -20.13 19.04
C ASN A 75 -16.29 -21.61 18.67
N ASP A 76 -16.36 -21.94 17.38
CA ASP A 76 -16.25 -23.29 16.82
C ASP A 76 -14.82 -23.64 16.36
N MET A 77 -13.86 -22.74 16.56
CA MET A 77 -12.47 -23.00 16.20
C MET A 77 -11.79 -23.99 17.15
N THR A 78 -11.04 -24.92 16.56
CA THR A 78 -10.10 -25.78 17.28
C THR A 78 -8.96 -24.97 17.90
N ASP A 79 -8.29 -25.54 18.91
CA ASP A 79 -7.11 -24.92 19.53
C ASP A 79 -6.00 -24.61 18.52
N TYR A 80 -5.83 -25.47 17.51
CA TYR A 80 -4.89 -25.24 16.42
C TYR A 80 -5.24 -23.97 15.61
N GLN A 81 -6.50 -23.81 15.21
CA GLN A 81 -6.96 -22.63 14.47
C GLN A 81 -6.83 -21.36 15.32
N ARG A 82 -7.15 -21.44 16.61
CA ARG A 82 -6.96 -20.33 17.56
C ARG A 82 -5.49 -19.91 17.64
N GLY A 83 -4.57 -20.87 17.77
CA GLY A 83 -3.14 -20.60 17.77
C GLY A 83 -2.63 -19.94 16.48
N MET A 84 -3.22 -20.27 15.32
CA MET A 84 -2.90 -19.60 14.06
C MET A 84 -3.37 -18.14 14.04
N VAL A 85 -4.58 -17.87 14.55
CA VAL A 85 -5.12 -16.49 14.69
C VAL A 85 -4.24 -15.67 15.63
N ASP A 86 -3.91 -16.23 16.80
CA ASP A 86 -3.08 -15.56 17.81
C ASP A 86 -1.68 -15.26 17.26
N GLY A 87 -1.03 -16.23 16.62
CA GLY A 87 0.29 -16.04 16.02
C GLY A 87 0.29 -15.00 14.90
N ARG A 88 -0.74 -14.98 14.04
CA ARG A 88 -0.90 -13.96 13.00
C ARG A 88 -1.07 -12.56 13.61
N ASN A 89 -1.93 -12.43 14.63
CA ASN A 89 -2.18 -11.16 15.30
C ASN A 89 -0.93 -10.67 16.04
N GLN A 90 -0.13 -11.57 16.62
CA GLN A 90 1.14 -11.23 17.23
C GLN A 90 2.13 -10.68 16.19
N CYS A 91 2.22 -11.27 14.99
CA CYS A 91 3.03 -10.71 13.90
C CYS A 91 2.57 -9.31 13.49
N ILE A 92 1.27 -9.04 13.51
CA ILE A 92 0.72 -7.70 13.24
C ILE A 92 1.14 -6.74 14.35
N ASP A 93 1.04 -7.14 15.62
CA ASP A 93 1.44 -6.32 16.78
C ASP A 93 2.91 -5.93 16.78
N GLU A 94 3.80 -6.75 16.24
CA GLU A 94 5.22 -6.40 16.11
C GLU A 94 5.49 -5.39 14.97
N ILE A 95 4.50 -5.13 14.11
CA ILE A 95 4.58 -4.17 13.00
C ILE A 95 4.01 -2.80 13.39
N VAL A 96 2.91 -2.75 14.17
CA VAL A 96 2.17 -1.52 14.53
C VAL A 96 2.69 -0.84 15.80
#